data_AF-A0A943D298-F1
#
_entry.id   AF-A0A943D298-F1
#
_cell.length_a   1.000
_cell.length_b   1.000
_cell.length_c   1.000
_cell.angle_alpha   90.00
_cell.angle_beta   90.00
_cell.angle_gamma   90.00
#
_symmetry.space_group_name_H-M   'P 1'
#
loop_
_entity.id
_entity.type
_entity.pdbx_description
1 polymer ?
#
loop_
_entity_poly.entity_id
_entity_poly.type
_entity_poly.pdbx_seq_one_letter_code
_entity_poly.pdbx_strand_id
1 'polypeptide(L)'
;MNGFGERLYMQYPEENTSYPADVENNYGWLIQFTDGNRLDLHVCTLEYYLKAISEDKLCKVLLDKDKCLLNIQESTDEDYWVKRSTAKEFLDTCNEYWWCLNNVAKGLWREEIPYVMDILNYNVRPMLVRLLEWKIGFATNFAVSVGKSGKYMYKWLDQEEWNTFLKTYPSGKVKEIWKSVFTMCNLFDDIANEIAPKINVTYNQLEANNSMKFLKDVNLLPKDAKEIY
;
A
#
# COMPACT_ATOMS: atom_id res chain seq x y z
N MET A 1 26.43 21.18 8.70
CA MET A 1 25.86 20.02 9.45
C MET A 1 26.91 18.99 9.85
N ASN A 2 28.02 19.39 10.47
CA ASN A 2 29.04 18.43 10.95
C ASN A 2 28.87 18.06 12.43
N GLY A 3 27.82 18.56 13.10
CA GLY A 3 27.57 18.36 14.53
C GLY A 3 26.74 17.12 14.87
N PHE A 4 26.22 16.38 13.89
CA PHE A 4 25.34 15.23 14.11
C PHE A 4 26.05 13.87 14.03
N GLY A 5 27.32 13.85 13.60
CA GLY A 5 28.07 12.62 13.34
C GLY A 5 28.68 12.59 11.94
N GLU A 6 29.46 11.54 11.68
CA GLU A 6 30.07 11.29 10.37
C GLU A 6 29.02 10.77 9.38
N ARG A 7 28.94 11.40 8.21
CA ARG A 7 27.93 11.10 7.19
C ARG A 7 28.45 10.03 6.23
N LEU A 8 27.60 9.06 5.92
CA LEU A 8 27.84 8.06 4.88
C LEU A 8 27.41 8.59 3.50
N TYR A 9 26.17 9.08 3.40
CA TYR A 9 25.64 9.78 2.22
C TYR A 9 24.47 10.69 2.63
N MET A 10 24.06 11.57 1.71
CA MET A 10 23.00 12.56 1.94
C MET A 10 22.21 12.80 0.66
N GLN A 11 20.90 13.02 0.80
CA GLN A 11 20.01 13.47 -0.26
C GLN A 11 19.51 14.88 0.05
N TYR A 12 19.35 15.68 -1.01
CA TYR A 12 18.73 17.01 -1.01
C TYR A 12 17.42 16.90 -1.79
N PRO A 13 16.27 16.63 -1.14
CA PRO A 13 15.01 16.38 -1.83
C PRO A 13 14.59 17.53 -2.76
N GLU A 14 14.79 18.76 -2.30
CA GLU A 14 14.36 19.97 -3.02
C GLU A 14 15.25 20.34 -4.21
N GLU A 15 16.43 19.73 -4.34
CA GLU A 15 17.30 19.89 -5.52
C GLU A 15 17.01 18.86 -6.62
N ASN A 16 16.04 17.96 -6.39
CA ASN A 16 15.69 16.94 -7.36
C ASN A 16 14.85 17.54 -8.50
N THR A 17 15.44 17.63 -9.70
CA THR A 17 14.78 18.19 -10.89
C THR A 17 13.53 17.42 -11.34
N SER A 18 13.34 16.17 -10.89
CA SER A 18 12.16 15.37 -11.21
C SER A 18 10.95 15.68 -10.33
N TYR A 19 11.12 16.38 -9.20
CA TYR A 19 10.06 16.68 -8.26
C TYR A 19 10.04 18.18 -7.95
N PRO A 20 8.99 18.93 -8.35
CA PRO A 20 8.87 20.34 -7.98
C PRO A 20 8.91 20.52 -6.46
N ALA A 21 9.67 21.52 -6.00
CA ALA A 21 9.90 21.79 -4.59
C ALA A 21 9.87 23.29 -4.27
N ASP A 22 9.45 23.63 -3.06
CA ASP A 22 9.43 24.99 -2.53
C ASP A 22 10.73 25.27 -1.75
N VAL A 23 11.83 25.36 -2.50
CA VAL A 23 13.21 25.55 -1.98
C VAL A 23 13.31 26.77 -1.05
N GLU A 24 12.52 27.81 -1.30
CA GLU A 24 12.56 29.07 -0.53
C GLU A 24 11.95 28.92 0.86
N ASN A 25 10.92 28.07 1.01
CA ASN A 25 10.15 27.98 2.24
C ASN A 25 10.35 26.70 3.03
N ASN A 26 10.83 25.63 2.41
CA ASN A 26 11.09 24.36 3.06
C ASN A 26 12.25 23.65 2.36
N TYR A 27 13.30 23.32 3.11
CA TYR A 27 14.47 22.65 2.57
C TYR A 27 14.90 21.49 3.48
N GLY A 28 15.08 20.32 2.88
CA GLY A 28 15.33 19.05 3.53
C GLY A 28 16.73 18.49 3.31
N TRP A 29 17.20 17.72 4.28
CA TRP A 29 18.38 16.87 4.20
C TRP A 29 18.04 15.50 4.76
N LEU A 30 18.13 14.47 3.93
CA LEU A 30 17.99 13.09 4.37
C LEU A 30 19.39 12.49 4.48
N ILE A 31 19.81 12.18 5.71
CA ILE A 31 21.21 11.89 6.05
C ILE A 31 21.29 10.45 6.56
N GLN A 32 22.15 9.66 5.94
CA GLN A 32 22.60 8.38 6.49
C GLN A 32 23.95 8.57 7.15
N PHE A 33 24.09 8.21 8.42
CA PHE A 33 25.34 8.28 9.18
C PHE A 33 26.09 6.94 9.15
N THR A 34 27.41 6.99 9.41
CA THR A 34 28.29 5.80 9.43
C THR A 34 28.02 4.86 10.60
N ASP A 35 27.37 5.34 11.65
CA ASP A 35 26.92 4.54 12.79
C ASP A 35 25.61 3.77 12.51
N GLY A 36 25.01 3.96 11.33
CA GLY A 36 23.77 3.30 10.91
C GLY A 36 22.50 4.11 11.17
N ASN A 37 22.56 5.21 11.93
CA ASN A 37 21.39 6.08 12.14
C ASN A 37 21.03 6.87 10.88
N ARG A 38 19.73 7.14 10.71
CA ARG A 38 19.20 8.03 9.67
C ARG A 38 18.50 9.23 10.31
N LEU A 39 18.72 10.42 9.76
CA LEU A 39 18.02 11.65 10.11
C LEU A 39 17.44 12.30 8.87
N ASP A 40 16.15 12.58 8.90
CA ASP A 40 15.47 13.40 7.90
C ASP A 40 15.18 14.76 8.56
N LEU A 41 15.95 15.79 8.17
CA LEU A 41 15.89 17.13 8.75
C LEU A 41 15.31 18.11 7.74
N HIS A 42 14.28 18.86 8.11
CA HIS A 42 13.78 19.99 7.32
C HIS A 42 13.95 21.30 8.07
N VAL A 43 14.29 22.36 7.35
CA VAL A 43 14.24 23.74 7.80
C VAL A 43 13.20 24.46 6.96
N CYS A 44 12.21 25.04 7.61
CA CYS A 44 11.14 25.76 6.94
C CYS A 44 10.92 27.15 7.54
N THR A 45 10.30 28.04 6.77
CA THR A 45 9.83 29.33 7.28
C THR A 45 8.68 29.12 8.25
N LEU A 46 8.54 30.01 9.23
CA LEU A 46 7.43 29.93 10.19
C LEU A 46 6.07 29.95 9.48
N GLU A 47 5.93 30.77 8.43
CA GLU A 47 4.70 30.84 7.65
C GLU A 47 4.36 29.50 6.98
N TYR A 48 5.36 28.83 6.39
CA TYR A 48 5.18 27.50 5.80
C TYR A 48 4.76 26.49 6.86
N TYR A 49 5.48 26.45 7.98
CA TYR A 49 5.20 25.52 9.07
C TYR A 49 3.78 25.71 9.63
N LEU A 50 3.35 26.95 9.89
CA LEU A 50 2.02 27.23 10.45
C LEU A 50 0.89 26.79 9.52
N LYS A 51 1.12 26.73 8.21
CA LYS A 51 0.16 26.17 7.23
C LYS A 51 0.18 24.65 7.22
N ALA A 52 1.37 24.03 7.35
CA ALA A 52 1.55 22.59 7.23
C ALA A 52 1.23 21.83 8.53
N ILE A 53 1.46 22.44 9.71
CA ILE A 53 1.41 21.74 10.99
C ILE A 53 0.03 21.20 11.36
N SER A 54 -1.05 21.78 10.82
CA SER A 54 -2.40 21.23 11.04
C SER A 54 -2.63 19.90 10.32
N GLU A 55 -1.76 19.51 9.39
CA GLU A 55 -1.90 18.31 8.58
C GLU A 55 -1.16 17.08 9.15
N ASP A 56 -0.23 17.27 10.11
CA ASP A 56 0.56 16.19 10.70
C ASP A 56 0.41 16.11 12.22
N LYS A 57 -0.42 15.18 12.69
CA LYS A 57 -0.58 14.86 14.11
C LYS A 57 0.53 13.96 14.66
N LEU A 58 1.43 13.41 13.85
CA LEU A 58 2.58 12.63 14.30
C LEU A 58 3.80 13.50 14.61
N CYS A 59 3.57 14.67 15.20
CA CYS A 59 4.63 15.60 15.59
C CYS A 59 4.66 15.84 17.09
N LYS A 60 5.84 16.21 17.61
CA LYS A 60 6.02 16.65 18.99
C LYS A 60 6.91 17.89 19.01
N VAL A 61 6.43 18.97 19.62
CA VAL A 61 7.24 20.17 19.84
C VAL A 61 8.29 19.88 20.90
N LEU A 62 9.57 20.02 20.53
CA LEU A 62 10.69 19.87 21.45
C LEU A 62 11.14 21.22 22.06
N LEU A 63 11.01 22.30 21.29
CA LEU A 63 11.41 23.65 21.70
C LEU A 63 10.64 24.70 20.91
N ASP A 64 10.06 25.67 21.62
CA ASP A 64 9.53 26.92 21.05
C ASP A 64 10.12 28.09 21.85
N LYS A 65 11.06 28.81 21.24
CA LYS A 65 11.79 29.90 21.90
C LYS A 65 10.98 31.18 21.99
N ASP A 66 10.13 31.41 20.99
CA ASP A 66 9.44 32.69 20.77
C ASP A 66 7.94 32.59 21.10
N LYS A 67 7.47 31.39 21.49
CA LYS A 67 6.05 31.10 21.78
C LYS A 67 5.16 31.41 20.58
N CYS A 68 5.66 31.14 19.38
CA CYS A 68 5.00 31.44 18.11
C CYS A 68 4.28 30.22 17.51
N LEU A 69 4.46 29.03 18.09
CA LEU A 69 3.75 27.84 17.66
C LEU A 69 2.32 27.83 18.25
N LEU A 70 1.35 27.43 17.43
CA LEU A 70 -0.02 27.21 17.87
C LEU A 70 -0.08 26.06 18.90
N ASN A 71 -1.21 25.92 19.60
CA ASN A 71 -1.44 24.80 20.49
C ASN A 71 -1.54 23.49 19.68
N ILE A 72 -0.40 22.82 19.51
CA ILE A 72 -0.28 21.55 18.79
C ILE A 72 -0.82 20.44 19.69
N GLN A 73 -1.72 19.62 19.15
CA GLN A 73 -2.30 18.48 19.87
C GLN A 73 -1.22 17.45 20.23
N GLU A 74 -1.53 16.57 21.19
CA GLU A 74 -0.63 15.46 21.49
C GLU A 74 -0.43 14.56 20.27
N SER A 75 0.79 14.04 20.13
CA SER A 75 1.17 13.24 18.98
C SER A 75 0.33 11.96 18.91
N THR A 76 -0.32 11.72 17.78
CA THR A 76 -1.18 10.54 17.55
C THR A 76 -1.10 10.07 16.10
N ASP A 77 -1.26 8.76 15.88
CA ASP A 77 -1.27 8.14 14.54
C ASP A 77 -2.69 8.03 13.94
N GLU A 78 -3.70 8.63 14.58
CA GLU A 78 -5.12 8.57 14.21
C GLU A 78 -5.41 8.89 12.74
N ASP A 79 -4.66 9.81 12.13
CA ASP A 79 -4.85 10.18 10.72
C ASP A 79 -4.50 9.02 9.76
N TYR A 80 -3.71 8.06 10.23
CA TYR A 80 -3.28 6.86 9.51
C TYR A 80 -4.08 5.61 9.89
N TRP A 81 -5.08 5.73 10.76
CA TRP A 81 -5.94 4.61 11.09
C TRP A 81 -6.73 4.17 9.87
N VAL A 82 -7.03 2.87 9.82
CA VAL A 82 -7.87 2.31 8.76
C VAL A 82 -9.19 3.07 8.72
N LYS A 83 -9.56 3.57 7.52
CA LYS A 83 -10.82 4.26 7.32
C LYS A 83 -11.90 3.24 6.91
N ARG A 84 -13.09 3.39 7.49
CA ARG A 84 -14.25 2.57 7.13
C ARG A 84 -14.62 2.79 5.66
N SER A 85 -14.85 1.70 4.94
CA SER A 85 -15.36 1.75 3.56
C SER A 85 -16.85 2.09 3.52
N THR A 86 -17.24 2.85 2.51
CA THR A 86 -18.60 2.83 1.99
C THR A 86 -18.87 1.53 1.22
N ALA A 87 -20.15 1.20 1.04
CA ALA A 87 -20.58 0.10 0.18
C ALA A 87 -20.01 0.21 -1.26
N LYS A 88 -19.99 1.43 -1.81
CA LYS A 88 -19.50 1.70 -3.15
C LYS A 88 -17.99 1.47 -3.26
N GLU A 89 -17.20 1.97 -2.31
CA GLU A 89 -15.74 1.75 -2.32
C GLU A 89 -15.37 0.28 -2.23
N PHE A 90 -16.11 -0.51 -1.45
CA PHE A 90 -15.91 -1.95 -1.39
C PHE A 90 -16.19 -2.62 -2.74
N LEU A 91 -17.33 -2.31 -3.36
CA LEU A 91 -17.71 -2.88 -4.66
C LEU A 91 -16.72 -2.48 -5.76
N ASP A 92 -16.28 -1.22 -5.77
CA ASP A 92 -15.26 -0.73 -6.70
C ASP A 92 -13.92 -1.44 -6.51
N THR A 93 -13.51 -1.66 -5.26
CA THR A 93 -12.28 -2.39 -4.93
C THR A 93 -12.35 -3.84 -5.43
N CYS A 94 -13.49 -4.50 -5.26
CA CYS A 94 -13.73 -5.85 -5.77
C CYS A 94 -13.70 -5.89 -7.29
N ASN A 95 -14.39 -4.96 -7.95
CA ASN A 95 -14.45 -4.90 -9.40
C ASN A 95 -13.08 -4.60 -10.02
N GLU A 96 -12.34 -3.62 -9.48
CA GLU A 96 -10.99 -3.28 -9.94
C GLU A 96 -10.03 -4.47 -9.82
N TYR A 97 -10.11 -5.23 -8.73
CA TYR A 97 -9.29 -6.44 -8.54
C TYR A 97 -9.55 -7.48 -9.64
N TRP A 98 -10.82 -7.87 -9.82
CA TRP A 98 -11.19 -8.91 -10.78
C TRP A 98 -11.01 -8.46 -12.23
N TRP A 99 -11.29 -7.19 -12.51
CA TRP A 99 -11.04 -6.59 -13.81
C TRP A 99 -9.55 -6.63 -14.15
N CYS A 100 -8.68 -6.05 -13.32
CA CYS A 100 -7.25 -5.98 -13.62
C CYS A 100 -6.55 -7.34 -13.68
N LEU A 101 -7.12 -8.38 -13.05
CA LEU A 101 -6.61 -9.75 -13.10
C LEU A 101 -6.50 -10.30 -14.54
N ASN A 102 -7.36 -9.84 -15.47
CA ASN A 102 -7.30 -10.30 -16.86
C ASN A 102 -5.97 -9.92 -17.55
N ASN A 103 -5.39 -8.77 -17.18
CA ASN A 103 -4.10 -8.30 -17.70
C ASN A 103 -2.95 -9.18 -17.18
N VAL A 104 -3.02 -9.59 -15.90
CA VAL A 104 -2.08 -10.52 -15.30
C VAL A 104 -2.11 -11.87 -16.02
N ALA A 105 -3.30 -12.41 -16.25
CA ALA A 105 -3.48 -13.69 -16.94
C ALA A 105 -2.85 -13.68 -18.34
N LYS A 106 -3.20 -12.66 -19.14
CA LYS A 106 -2.68 -12.49 -20.51
C LYS A 106 -1.17 -12.26 -20.52
N GLY A 107 -0.68 -11.38 -19.65
CA GLY A 107 0.75 -11.07 -19.55
C GLY A 107 1.57 -12.30 -19.15
N LEU A 108 1.07 -13.13 -18.23
CA LEU A 108 1.73 -14.37 -17.84
C LEU A 108 1.76 -15.40 -18.97
N TRP A 109 0.67 -15.52 -19.74
CA TRP A 109 0.65 -16.40 -20.90
C TRP A 109 1.66 -15.95 -21.97
N ARG A 110 1.81 -14.63 -22.18
CA ARG A 110 2.82 -14.03 -23.07
C ARG A 110 4.23 -13.97 -22.48
N GLU A 111 4.40 -14.31 -21.21
CA GLU A 111 5.67 -14.21 -20.47
C GLU A 111 6.22 -12.77 -20.38
N GLU A 112 5.34 -11.77 -20.34
CA GLU A 112 5.67 -10.35 -20.17
C GLU A 112 5.90 -10.02 -18.68
N ILE A 113 6.92 -10.64 -18.07
CA ILE A 113 7.07 -10.65 -16.60
C ILE A 113 7.17 -9.27 -15.94
N PRO A 114 7.92 -8.29 -16.46
CA PRO A 114 7.94 -6.94 -15.88
C PRO A 114 6.54 -6.31 -15.84
N TYR A 115 5.79 -6.39 -16.95
CA TYR A 115 4.42 -5.88 -17.02
C TYR A 115 3.50 -6.59 -16.02
N VAL A 116 3.59 -7.91 -15.92
CA VAL A 116 2.83 -8.68 -14.93
C VAL A 116 3.13 -8.22 -13.50
N MET A 117 4.41 -8.02 -13.17
CA MET A 117 4.81 -7.56 -11.85
C MET A 117 4.30 -6.15 -11.56
N ASP A 118 4.31 -5.25 -12.55
CA ASP A 118 3.74 -3.91 -12.41
C ASP A 118 2.23 -3.97 -12.13
N ILE A 119 1.46 -4.71 -12.94
CA ILE A 119 0.02 -4.85 -12.72
C ILE A 119 -0.27 -5.50 -11.35
N LEU A 120 0.50 -6.51 -10.94
CA LEU A 120 0.35 -7.12 -9.62
C LEU A 120 0.63 -6.14 -8.48
N ASN A 121 1.70 -5.35 -8.60
CA ASN A 121 2.18 -4.48 -7.53
C ASN A 121 1.38 -3.17 -7.44
N TYR A 122 0.92 -2.63 -8.56
CA TYR A 122 0.30 -1.30 -8.63
C TYR A 122 -1.22 -1.32 -8.78
N ASN A 123 -1.81 -2.40 -9.30
CA ASN A 123 -3.26 -2.48 -9.50
C ASN A 123 -3.91 -3.57 -8.64
N VAL A 124 -3.43 -4.81 -8.71
CA VAL A 124 -4.14 -5.96 -8.13
C VAL A 124 -3.90 -6.11 -6.63
N ARG A 125 -2.65 -6.23 -6.17
CA ARG A 125 -2.34 -6.43 -4.75
C ARG A 125 -2.79 -5.27 -3.85
N PRO A 126 -2.73 -3.99 -4.28
CA PRO A 126 -3.29 -2.90 -3.49
C PRO A 126 -4.77 -3.09 -3.13
N MET A 127 -5.58 -3.70 -3.99
CA MET A 127 -6.98 -4.00 -3.66
C MET A 127 -7.10 -5.08 -2.58
N LEU A 128 -6.25 -6.12 -2.62
CA LEU A 128 -6.18 -7.12 -1.56
C LEU A 128 -5.73 -6.50 -0.23
N VAL A 129 -4.70 -5.64 -0.25
CA VAL A 129 -4.25 -4.91 0.94
C VAL A 129 -5.41 -4.09 1.51
N ARG A 130 -6.18 -3.40 0.67
CA ARG A 130 -7.34 -2.61 1.11
C ARG A 130 -8.44 -3.47 1.74
N LEU A 131 -8.72 -4.67 1.21
CA LEU A 131 -9.65 -5.61 1.86
C LEU A 131 -9.13 -6.05 3.24
N LEU A 132 -7.85 -6.42 3.33
CA LEU A 132 -7.24 -6.83 4.61
C LEU A 132 -7.22 -5.69 5.62
N GLU A 133 -6.99 -4.44 5.18
CA GLU A 133 -7.14 -3.24 6.00
C GLU A 133 -8.55 -3.18 6.60
N TRP A 134 -9.59 -3.30 5.79
CA TRP A 134 -10.96 -3.26 6.30
C TRP A 134 -11.30 -4.42 7.23
N LYS A 135 -10.83 -5.64 6.95
CA LYS A 135 -10.96 -6.77 7.89
C LYS A 135 -10.37 -6.43 9.26
N ILE A 136 -9.15 -5.90 9.28
CA ILE A 136 -8.47 -5.46 10.50
C ILE A 136 -9.24 -4.30 11.15
N GLY A 137 -9.74 -3.34 10.36
CA GLY A 137 -10.58 -2.24 10.82
C GLY A 137 -11.83 -2.73 11.53
N PHE A 138 -12.54 -3.72 10.99
CA PHE A 138 -13.68 -4.34 11.67
C PHE A 138 -13.30 -5.01 12.98
N ALA A 139 -12.15 -5.70 13.04
CA ALA A 139 -11.68 -6.39 14.24
C ALA A 139 -11.19 -5.42 15.34
N THR A 140 -10.78 -4.22 14.97
CA THR A 140 -10.13 -3.23 15.85
C THR A 140 -10.96 -1.97 16.06
N ASN A 141 -12.23 -1.98 15.62
CA ASN A 141 -13.08 -0.80 15.60
C ASN A 141 -12.47 0.41 14.89
N PHE A 142 -11.65 0.16 13.86
CA PHE A 142 -10.98 1.17 13.05
C PHE A 142 -10.05 2.09 13.87
N ALA A 143 -9.47 1.54 14.94
CA ALA A 143 -8.64 2.29 15.90
C ALA A 143 -7.13 2.02 15.76
N VAL A 144 -6.67 1.55 14.59
CA VAL A 144 -5.26 1.21 14.36
C VAL A 144 -4.82 1.54 12.94
N SER A 145 -3.53 1.83 12.78
CA SER A 145 -2.86 1.89 11.47
C SER A 145 -2.15 0.57 11.14
N VAL A 146 -2.34 0.06 9.93
CA VAL A 146 -1.60 -1.13 9.44
C VAL A 146 -0.20 -0.78 8.89
N GLY A 147 0.18 0.50 8.93
CA GLY A 147 1.41 1.01 8.35
C GLY A 147 1.40 1.02 6.82
N LYS A 148 2.28 1.83 6.22
CA LYS A 148 2.43 1.92 4.76
C LYS A 148 2.61 0.53 4.13
N SER A 149 1.83 0.26 3.09
CA SER A 149 1.83 -1.02 2.36
C SER A 149 1.46 -2.24 3.21
N GLY A 150 0.70 -2.05 4.31
CA GLY A 150 0.28 -3.15 5.18
C GLY A 150 1.41 -3.78 5.99
N LYS A 151 2.56 -3.10 6.15
CA LYS A 151 3.76 -3.65 6.79
C LYS A 151 3.57 -4.13 8.22
N TYR A 152 2.50 -3.71 8.92
CA TYR A 152 2.18 -4.13 10.28
C TYR A 152 0.97 -5.07 10.39
N MET A 153 0.38 -5.51 9.27
CA MET A 153 -0.81 -6.39 9.28
C MET A 153 -0.61 -7.67 10.10
N TYR A 154 0.63 -8.18 10.20
CA TYR A 154 0.98 -9.33 11.04
C TYR A 154 0.63 -9.19 12.53
N LYS A 155 0.35 -7.97 13.01
CA LYS A 155 -0.08 -7.73 14.39
C LYS A 155 -1.55 -8.11 14.63
N TRP A 156 -2.36 -8.18 13.56
CA TRP A 156 -3.81 -8.36 13.65
C TRP A 156 -4.34 -9.53 12.82
N LEU A 157 -3.67 -9.88 11.72
CA LEU A 157 -3.97 -11.10 10.99
C LEU A 157 -3.43 -12.30 11.77
N ASP A 158 -4.14 -13.42 11.69
CA ASP A 158 -3.58 -14.66 12.20
C ASP A 158 -2.37 -15.11 11.36
N GLN A 159 -1.62 -16.07 11.90
CA GLN A 159 -0.38 -16.52 11.29
C GLN A 159 -0.60 -17.17 9.92
N GLU A 160 -1.74 -17.83 9.69
CA GLU A 160 -2.05 -18.51 8.44
C GLU A 160 -2.43 -17.51 7.35
N GLU A 161 -3.30 -16.54 7.65
CA GLU A 161 -3.68 -15.43 6.78
C GLU A 161 -2.47 -14.59 6.39
N TRP A 162 -1.64 -14.21 7.37
CA TRP A 162 -0.41 -13.46 7.11
C TRP A 162 0.55 -14.23 6.19
N ASN A 163 0.77 -15.52 6.45
CA ASN A 163 1.61 -16.36 5.61
C ASN A 163 1.03 -16.52 4.19
N THR A 164 -0.30 -16.58 4.06
CA THR A 164 -0.99 -16.66 2.76
C THR A 164 -0.86 -15.35 1.99
N PHE A 165 -0.99 -14.20 2.66
CA PHE A 165 -0.70 -12.89 2.08
C PHE A 165 0.76 -12.79 1.59
N LEU A 166 1.74 -13.26 2.37
CA LEU A 166 3.14 -13.26 1.95
C LEU A 166 3.40 -14.17 0.73
N LYS A 167 2.68 -15.28 0.58
CA LYS A 167 2.76 -16.15 -0.62
C LYS A 167 2.29 -15.45 -1.90
N THR A 168 1.66 -14.28 -1.82
CA THR A 168 1.29 -13.47 -3.00
C THR A 168 2.46 -12.69 -3.60
N TYR A 169 3.65 -12.75 -2.99
CA TYR A 169 4.90 -12.12 -3.48
C TYR A 169 5.82 -13.17 -4.13
N PRO A 170 5.77 -13.35 -5.46
CA PRO A 170 6.56 -14.37 -6.16
C PRO A 170 8.02 -13.94 -6.39
N SER A 171 8.89 -14.93 -6.64
CA SER A 171 10.31 -14.75 -6.99
C SER A 171 10.58 -14.30 -8.44
N GLY A 172 9.56 -13.87 -9.18
CA GLY A 172 9.65 -13.48 -10.60
C GLY A 172 9.68 -14.64 -11.60
N LYS A 173 9.72 -15.90 -11.15
CA LYS A 173 9.62 -17.08 -12.03
C LYS A 173 8.18 -17.30 -12.45
N VAL A 174 7.91 -17.47 -13.75
CA VAL A 174 6.55 -17.64 -14.33
C VAL A 174 5.68 -18.61 -13.52
N LYS A 175 6.17 -19.82 -13.23
CA LYS A 175 5.45 -20.83 -12.46
C LYS A 175 5.08 -20.37 -11.05
N GLU A 176 6.00 -19.68 -10.37
CA GLU A 176 5.76 -19.17 -9.02
C GLU A 176 4.80 -17.97 -9.05
N ILE A 177 4.85 -17.13 -10.10
CA ILE A 177 3.89 -16.04 -10.25
C ILE A 177 2.48 -16.61 -10.44
N TRP A 178 2.27 -17.58 -11.32
CA TRP A 178 0.97 -18.25 -11.46
C TRP A 178 0.44 -18.76 -10.12
N LYS A 179 1.28 -19.48 -9.36
CA LYS A 179 0.92 -19.99 -8.02
C LYS A 179 0.55 -18.86 -7.05
N SER A 180 1.33 -17.79 -7.01
CA SER A 180 1.06 -16.62 -6.16
C SER A 180 -0.24 -15.92 -6.56
N VAL A 181 -0.54 -15.81 -7.86
CA VAL A 181 -1.78 -15.21 -8.36
C VAL A 181 -2.99 -16.04 -7.95
N PHE A 182 -2.98 -17.37 -8.13
CA PHE A 182 -4.08 -18.21 -7.65
C PHE A 182 -4.26 -18.13 -6.13
N THR A 183 -3.15 -18.09 -5.37
CA THR A 183 -3.20 -17.91 -3.91
C THR A 183 -3.84 -16.57 -3.54
N MET A 184 -3.46 -15.50 -4.25
CA MET A 184 -3.99 -14.15 -4.05
C MET A 184 -5.49 -14.08 -4.37
N CYS A 185 -5.94 -14.72 -5.46
CA CYS A 185 -7.35 -14.75 -5.84
C CYS A 185 -8.22 -15.50 -4.83
N ASN A 186 -7.75 -16.64 -4.32
CA ASN A 186 -8.49 -17.36 -3.27
C ASN A 186 -8.58 -16.52 -2.00
N LEU A 187 -7.45 -15.95 -1.55
CA LEU A 187 -7.45 -15.08 -0.37
C LEU A 187 -8.36 -13.86 -0.57
N PHE A 188 -8.34 -13.23 -1.74
CA PHE A 188 -9.22 -12.08 -2.03
C PHE A 188 -10.70 -12.47 -1.97
N ASP A 189 -11.07 -13.59 -2.58
CA ASP A 189 -12.45 -14.08 -2.61
C ASP A 189 -12.97 -14.41 -1.20
N ASP A 190 -12.15 -15.07 -0.38
CA ASP A 190 -12.48 -15.43 0.99
C ASP A 190 -12.69 -14.17 1.85
N ILE A 191 -11.76 -13.20 1.80
CA ILE A 191 -11.86 -11.97 2.59
C ILE A 191 -13.01 -11.07 2.10
N ALA A 192 -13.27 -10.99 0.80
CA ALA A 192 -14.39 -10.23 0.26
C ALA A 192 -15.74 -10.79 0.76
N ASN A 193 -15.90 -12.11 0.74
CA ASN A 193 -17.10 -12.78 1.27
C ASN A 193 -17.26 -12.58 2.79
N GLU A 194 -16.16 -12.53 3.55
CA GLU A 194 -16.21 -12.26 4.99
C GLU A 194 -16.64 -10.82 5.29
N ILE A 195 -16.15 -9.86 4.51
CA ILE A 195 -16.40 -8.43 4.75
C ILE A 195 -17.77 -7.98 4.25
N ALA A 196 -18.24 -8.48 3.11
CA ALA A 196 -19.45 -7.98 2.45
C ALA A 196 -20.69 -7.93 3.38
N PRO A 197 -20.97 -8.94 4.23
CA PRO A 197 -22.05 -8.86 5.22
C PRO A 197 -21.85 -7.78 6.28
N LYS A 198 -20.60 -7.50 6.70
CA LYS A 198 -20.27 -6.49 7.72
C LYS A 198 -20.53 -5.05 7.26
N ILE A 199 -20.63 -4.84 5.95
CA ILE A 199 -20.95 -3.54 5.32
C ILE A 199 -22.33 -3.53 4.63
N ASN A 200 -23.13 -4.59 4.82
CA ASN A 200 -24.46 -4.74 4.23
C ASN A 200 -24.47 -4.61 2.69
N VAL A 201 -23.51 -5.25 2.01
CA VAL A 201 -23.48 -5.32 0.53
C VAL A 201 -23.45 -6.76 0.06
N THR A 202 -23.89 -6.98 -1.18
CA THR A 202 -23.72 -8.26 -1.86
C THR A 202 -22.44 -8.22 -2.68
N TYR A 203 -21.48 -9.07 -2.34
CA TYR A 203 -20.29 -9.30 -3.17
C TYR A 203 -20.68 -10.05 -4.46
N ASN A 204 -20.11 -9.62 -5.59
CA ASN A 204 -20.42 -10.19 -6.89
C ASN A 204 -19.65 -11.49 -7.13
N GLN A 205 -20.11 -12.57 -6.48
CA GLN A 205 -19.49 -13.89 -6.59
C GLN A 205 -19.46 -14.42 -8.03
N LEU A 206 -20.44 -14.04 -8.87
CA LEU A 206 -20.47 -14.44 -10.27
C LEU A 206 -19.28 -13.85 -11.05
N GLU A 207 -18.98 -12.56 -10.84
CA GLU A 207 -17.82 -11.90 -11.45
C GLU A 207 -16.49 -12.52 -11.00
N ALA A 208 -16.37 -12.80 -9.70
CA ALA A 208 -15.21 -13.49 -9.13
C ALA A 208 -15.00 -14.87 -9.77
N ASN A 209 -16.07 -15.67 -9.83
CA ASN A 209 -16.05 -17.01 -10.43
C ASN A 209 -15.67 -16.96 -11.92
N ASN A 210 -16.24 -16.02 -12.68
CA ASN A 210 -15.94 -15.86 -14.11
C ASN A 210 -14.49 -15.43 -14.34
N SER A 211 -13.98 -14.52 -13.52
CA SER A 211 -12.59 -14.05 -13.61
C SER A 211 -11.59 -15.14 -13.21
N MET A 212 -11.88 -15.90 -12.16
CA MET A 212 -11.11 -17.09 -11.76
C MET A 212 -11.14 -18.17 -12.84
N LYS A 213 -12.30 -18.38 -13.49
CA LYS A 213 -12.41 -19.32 -14.61
C LYS A 213 -11.51 -18.88 -15.77
N PHE A 214 -11.61 -17.61 -16.19
CA PHE A 214 -10.77 -17.06 -17.26
C PHE A 214 -9.27 -17.23 -16.94
N LEU A 215 -8.86 -16.92 -15.70
CA LEU A 215 -7.48 -17.12 -15.26
C LEU A 215 -7.02 -18.60 -15.40
N LYS A 216 -7.87 -19.55 -15.00
CA LYS A 216 -7.61 -20.99 -15.13
C LYS A 216 -7.53 -21.43 -16.59
N ASP A 217 -8.45 -20.97 -17.43
CA ASP A 217 -8.48 -21.28 -18.86
C ASP A 217 -7.19 -20.77 -19.54
N VAL A 218 -6.78 -19.53 -19.28
CA VAL A 218 -5.55 -18.93 -19.82
C VAL A 218 -4.28 -19.65 -19.34
N ASN A 219 -4.24 -20.09 -18.09
CA ASN A 219 -3.10 -20.85 -17.55
C ASN A 219 -2.93 -22.23 -18.22
N LEU A 220 -4.02 -22.84 -18.68
CA LEU A 220 -4.00 -24.12 -19.39
C LEU A 220 -3.87 -23.99 -20.91
N LEU A 221 -3.93 -22.76 -21.43
CA LEU A 221 -3.96 -22.48 -22.86
C LEU A 221 -2.61 -22.85 -23.51
N PRO A 222 -2.61 -23.62 -24.61
CA PRO A 222 -1.40 -23.89 -25.38
C PRO A 222 -0.71 -22.61 -25.85
N LYS A 223 0.62 -22.64 -26.02
CA LYS A 223 1.40 -21.46 -26.43
C LYS A 223 1.13 -21.02 -27.88
N ASP A 224 0.57 -21.90 -28.69
CA ASP A 224 0.18 -21.66 -30.08
C ASP A 224 -1.33 -21.34 -30.24
N ALA A 225 -2.06 -21.22 -29.14
CA ALA A 225 -3.47 -20.86 -29.16
C ALA A 225 -3.69 -19.47 -29.79
N LYS A 226 -4.66 -19.38 -30.69
CA LYS A 226 -5.07 -18.13 -31.37
C LYS A 226 -6.30 -17.47 -30.76
N GLU A 227 -7.08 -18.25 -30.01
CA GLU A 227 -8.33 -17.86 -29.37
C GLU A 227 -8.35 -18.47 -27.95
N ILE A 228 -9.10 -17.86 -27.04
CA ILE A 228 -9.25 -18.35 -25.66
C ILE A 228 -10.50 -19.23 -25.53
N TYR A 229 -11.54 -18.92 -26.30
CA TYR A 229 -12.83 -19.59 -26.34
C TYR A 229 -13.19 -19.94 -27.78
#